data_AF-A0A4U6X8W0-F1
#
_entry.id   AF-A0A4U6X8W0-F1
#
_cell.length_a   1.000
_cell.length_b   1.000
_cell.length_c   1.000
_cell.angle_alpha   90.00
_cell.angle_beta   90.00
_cell.angle_gamma   90.00
#
_symmetry.space_group_name_H-M   'P 1'
#
loop_
_entity.id
_entity.type
_entity.pdbx_description
1 polymer ?
#
loop_
_entity_poly.entity_id
_entity_poly.type
_entity_poly.pdbx_seq_one_letter_code
_entity_poly.pdbx_strand_id
1 'polypeptide(L)'
;MKNTETRRPTRITSIKATIISTRQPNKNKHVLSKMSWVLLPATFLTLFLIYLIRRRQSPDNSVQSRIRRNRGIADFSIFQPTSLQHRLQLRAGPNSRLVRAFGIRNSFTTTDVDTHTDFLRLSIHTIRSADGAAWRRVWRLANDTIEELVPPQPRNGGRREEVGIERVARILCFDAVLELLFPETRVRPFRIGPADSVTRLTNVLWQDSKKSSSSSSSRSEPGPVSRQRSLESLQEALRELVSGREGDEGDGGQGGQGSESEALGLIMPAYETLWRVVMLTYIHVAFRHIDAATRETVNEVVKSVMQNSGVGARLDPTVDNFAREALRLYPPTKRIYRASPSAEETADVESMHHDERIWGPDALEFRPNRFDRLTRDQEHAYMPFGVGKNACPAENGFGRKMISSLVVVLVTRLGTGESGAGVRLGDDDLDNDPRAPLPTGRNDAEKWVVSLGSRE
;
A
#
# COMPACT_ATOMS: atom_id res chain seq x y z
N MET A 1 36.48 11.80 85.41
CA MET A 1 37.30 12.97 85.77
C MET A 1 37.06 14.08 84.75
N LYS A 2 36.60 15.25 85.23
CA LYS A 2 36.68 16.63 84.67
C LYS A 2 36.10 16.90 83.26
N ASN A 3 35.03 17.71 83.11
CA ASN A 3 34.98 19.21 83.07
C ASN A 3 35.63 19.78 81.78
N THR A 4 35.16 20.79 81.03
CA THR A 4 34.06 21.79 81.12
C THR A 4 34.15 22.72 79.89
N GLU A 5 33.03 23.34 79.49
CA GLU A 5 32.81 24.77 79.11
C GLU A 5 33.61 25.45 77.96
N THR A 6 32.96 25.90 76.86
CA THR A 6 32.19 27.15 76.61
C THR A 6 32.99 28.46 76.54
N ARG A 7 32.76 29.25 75.45
CA ARG A 7 32.55 30.71 75.51
C ARG A 7 31.95 31.28 74.19
N ARG A 8 30.83 31.99 74.34
CA ARG A 8 30.20 32.97 73.41
C ARG A 8 30.79 34.40 73.70
N PRO A 9 30.15 35.53 73.33
CA PRO A 9 29.88 36.17 72.00
C PRO A 9 30.35 37.65 71.98
N THR A 10 30.14 38.41 70.90
CA THR A 10 29.83 39.86 71.01
C THR A 10 29.04 40.40 69.81
N ARG A 11 28.10 41.30 70.11
CA ARG A 11 27.13 41.97 69.25
C ARG A 11 27.45 43.46 69.31
N ILE A 12 27.42 44.19 68.19
CA ILE A 12 27.45 45.67 68.17
C ILE A 12 26.32 46.21 67.29
N THR A 13 25.68 47.26 67.79
CA THR A 13 24.42 47.90 67.43
C THR A 13 24.55 49.08 66.44
N SER A 14 23.60 49.15 65.48
CA SER A 14 22.80 50.28 64.95
C SER A 14 23.35 51.72 64.95
N ILE A 15 23.31 52.39 63.77
CA ILE A 15 22.84 53.79 63.60
C ILE A 15 22.07 53.93 62.26
N LYS A 16 20.88 54.57 62.30
CA LYS A 16 20.07 55.01 61.14
C LYS A 16 20.46 56.42 60.72
N ALA A 17 20.43 56.72 59.41
CA ALA A 17 20.34 58.08 58.89
C ALA A 17 19.40 58.13 57.67
N THR A 18 18.38 58.99 57.77
CA THR A 18 17.40 59.32 56.73
C THR A 18 17.92 60.52 55.94
N ILE A 19 17.96 60.45 54.60
CA ILE A 19 18.19 61.62 53.73
C ILE A 19 17.11 61.67 52.64
N ILE A 20 16.57 62.87 52.50
CA ILE A 20 15.41 63.30 51.71
C ILE A 20 15.79 63.48 50.23
N SER A 21 14.80 63.21 49.37
CA SER A 21 14.78 63.35 47.91
C SER A 21 14.88 64.79 47.41
N THR A 22 15.64 65.03 46.32
CA THR A 22 15.34 66.08 45.33
C THR A 22 15.61 65.58 43.90
N ARG A 23 14.58 65.68 43.05
CA ARG A 23 14.52 65.35 41.61
C ARG A 23 15.21 66.42 40.74
N GLN A 24 15.79 65.98 39.61
CA GLN A 24 15.77 66.72 38.33
C GLN A 24 15.36 65.76 37.18
N PRO A 25 14.50 66.16 36.22
CA PRO A 25 14.03 65.28 35.14
C PRO A 25 14.86 65.46 33.85
N ASN A 26 15.37 64.36 33.29
CA ASN A 26 16.02 64.35 31.97
C ASN A 26 15.00 63.95 30.88
N LYS A 27 14.65 64.89 30.00
CA LYS A 27 13.52 64.81 29.03
C LYS A 27 13.75 63.91 27.80
N ASN A 28 14.89 63.22 27.67
CA ASN A 28 15.21 62.44 26.46
C ASN A 28 14.84 60.95 26.48
N LYS A 29 14.23 60.42 27.54
CA LYS A 29 13.90 58.97 27.62
C LYS A 29 12.60 58.55 26.90
N HIS A 30 11.71 59.47 26.57
CA HIS A 30 10.38 59.10 26.05
C HIS A 30 10.30 58.83 24.54
N VAL A 31 11.26 59.29 23.73
CA VAL A 31 11.21 59.07 22.27
C VAL A 31 11.84 57.72 21.89
N LEU A 32 12.97 57.34 22.52
CA LEU A 32 13.63 56.04 22.28
C LEU A 32 12.80 54.85 22.81
N SER A 33 12.00 55.05 23.86
CA SER A 33 11.16 53.99 24.43
C SER A 33 9.95 53.63 23.56
N LYS A 34 9.46 54.50 22.67
CA LYS A 34 8.26 54.20 21.87
C LYS A 34 8.56 53.53 20.53
N MET A 35 9.74 53.74 19.95
CA MET A 35 10.16 53.04 18.72
C MET A 35 10.47 51.56 18.96
N SER A 36 10.92 51.20 20.17
CA SER A 36 11.33 49.82 20.50
C SER A 36 10.16 48.83 20.54
N TRP A 37 8.94 49.26 20.85
CA TRP A 37 7.77 48.38 20.95
C TRP A 37 7.08 48.08 19.61
N VAL A 38 7.34 48.88 18.56
CA VAL A 38 6.80 48.65 17.21
C VAL A 38 7.79 47.87 16.33
N LEU A 39 9.09 48.01 16.59
CA LEU A 39 10.14 47.30 15.85
C LEU A 39 10.24 45.80 16.22
N LEU A 40 9.95 45.42 17.48
CA LEU A 40 10.04 44.03 17.94
C LEU A 40 8.99 43.08 17.29
N PRO A 41 7.70 43.46 17.17
CA PRO A 41 6.71 42.65 16.45
C PRO A 41 6.98 42.62 14.94
N ALA A 42 7.41 43.74 14.36
CA ALA A 42 7.69 43.84 12.93
C ALA A 42 8.90 42.98 12.53
N THR A 43 9.95 42.95 13.34
CA THR A 43 11.13 42.08 13.15
C THR A 43 10.81 40.61 13.37
N PHE A 44 9.97 40.26 14.34
CA PHE A 44 9.49 38.89 14.51
C PHE A 44 8.63 38.43 13.33
N LEU A 45 7.73 39.28 12.83
CA LEU A 45 6.91 38.98 11.66
C LEU A 45 7.75 38.83 10.39
N THR A 46 8.77 39.68 10.20
CA THR A 46 9.70 39.55 9.05
C THR A 46 10.58 38.33 9.19
N LEU A 47 11.13 38.01 10.37
CA LEU A 47 11.89 36.78 10.59
C LEU A 47 11.03 35.53 10.43
N PHE A 48 9.77 35.58 10.84
CA PHE A 48 8.80 34.52 10.61
C PHE A 48 8.43 34.38 9.13
N LEU A 49 8.24 35.49 8.40
CA LEU A 49 8.05 35.47 6.95
C LEU A 49 9.30 34.93 6.23
N ILE A 50 10.50 35.38 6.62
CA ILE A 50 11.77 34.89 6.07
C ILE A 50 11.96 33.41 6.41
N TYR A 51 11.56 32.96 7.60
CA TYR A 51 11.56 31.55 7.99
C TYR A 51 10.57 30.75 7.14
N LEU A 52 9.34 31.24 6.93
CA LEU A 52 8.36 30.60 6.06
C LEU A 52 8.83 30.56 4.61
N ILE A 53 9.39 31.65 4.09
CA ILE A 53 9.97 31.73 2.75
C ILE A 53 11.17 30.78 2.62
N ARG A 54 12.10 30.77 3.58
CA ARG A 54 13.24 29.82 3.61
C ARG A 54 12.80 28.38 3.77
N ARG A 55 11.75 28.10 4.55
CA ARG A 55 11.17 26.75 4.69
C ARG A 55 10.50 26.30 3.39
N ARG A 56 9.87 27.23 2.66
CA ARG A 56 9.28 27.01 1.34
C ARG A 56 10.34 26.88 0.24
N GLN A 57 11.48 27.57 0.37
CA GLN A 57 12.62 27.60 -0.55
C GLN A 57 13.77 26.67 -0.13
N SER A 58 13.60 25.85 0.92
CA SER A 58 14.65 24.90 1.34
C SER A 58 14.92 23.93 0.18
N PRO A 59 16.18 23.75 -0.26
CA PRO A 59 16.54 22.84 -1.35
C PRO A 59 15.97 21.42 -1.18
N ASP A 60 15.81 21.02 0.09
CA ASP A 60 15.33 19.71 0.54
C ASP A 60 13.84 19.47 0.25
N ASN A 61 13.05 20.53 0.00
CA ASN A 61 11.61 20.44 -0.28
C ASN A 61 11.24 20.54 -1.77
N SER A 62 12.23 20.66 -2.67
CA SER A 62 11.97 20.65 -4.11
C SER A 62 11.36 19.31 -4.56
N VAL A 63 10.56 19.34 -5.64
CA VAL A 63 9.99 18.12 -6.25
C VAL A 63 11.10 17.13 -6.61
N GLN A 64 12.20 17.62 -7.19
CA GLN A 64 13.31 16.76 -7.60
C GLN A 64 14.07 16.17 -6.40
N SER A 65 14.22 16.90 -5.28
CA SER A 65 14.81 16.35 -4.05
C SER A 65 13.94 15.22 -3.49
N ARG A 66 12.62 15.43 -3.41
CA ARG A 66 11.68 14.41 -2.93
C ARG A 66 11.68 13.17 -3.81
N ILE A 67 11.67 13.33 -5.14
CA ILE A 67 11.80 12.21 -6.08
C ILE A 67 13.10 11.46 -5.84
N ARG A 68 14.24 12.17 -5.80
CA ARG A 68 15.57 11.56 -5.61
C ARG A 68 15.66 10.79 -4.30
N ARG A 69 15.16 11.36 -3.20
CA ARG A 69 15.15 10.73 -1.87
C ARG A 69 14.32 9.45 -1.87
N ASN A 70 13.08 9.51 -2.36
CA ASN A 70 12.19 8.35 -2.40
C ASN A 70 12.73 7.23 -3.29
N ARG A 71 13.26 7.57 -4.46
CA ARG A 71 13.95 6.61 -5.33
C ARG A 71 15.18 6.00 -4.65
N GLY A 72 15.96 6.83 -3.96
CA GLY A 72 17.17 6.40 -3.26
C GLY A 72 16.91 5.44 -2.10
N ILE A 73 15.75 5.55 -1.45
CA ILE A 73 15.29 4.57 -0.47
C ILE A 73 14.82 3.29 -1.17
N ALA A 74 14.04 3.42 -2.26
CA ALA A 74 13.51 2.28 -3.00
C ALA A 74 14.61 1.38 -3.59
N ASP A 75 15.64 1.98 -4.19
CA ASP A 75 16.78 1.32 -4.82
C ASP A 75 17.98 1.09 -3.90
N PHE A 76 17.84 1.44 -2.60
CA PHE A 76 18.85 1.33 -1.54
C PHE A 76 20.03 2.32 -1.63
N SER A 77 20.15 3.16 -2.66
CA SER A 77 21.33 4.02 -2.86
C SER A 77 21.62 4.99 -1.71
N ILE A 78 20.59 5.42 -0.94
CA ILE A 78 20.80 6.28 0.23
C ILE A 78 21.63 5.60 1.34
N PHE A 79 21.60 4.27 1.41
CA PHE A 79 22.36 3.47 2.37
C PHE A 79 23.73 3.01 1.85
N GLN A 80 24.04 3.29 0.57
CA GLN A 80 25.29 2.90 -0.08
C GLN A 80 25.67 1.41 0.16
N PRO A 81 24.78 0.45 -0.14
CA PRO A 81 25.03 -0.95 0.18
C PRO A 81 26.21 -1.51 -0.61
N THR A 82 27.13 -2.15 0.08
CA THR A 82 28.37 -2.74 -0.47
C THR A 82 28.17 -4.11 -1.10
N SER A 83 27.07 -4.81 -0.79
CA SER A 83 26.80 -6.17 -1.28
C SER A 83 25.30 -6.45 -1.42
N LEU A 84 24.95 -7.57 -2.07
CA LEU A 84 23.57 -8.08 -2.09
C LEU A 84 23.09 -8.41 -0.67
N GLN A 85 23.92 -9.07 0.14
CA GLN A 85 23.60 -9.42 1.52
C GLN A 85 23.23 -8.18 2.36
N HIS A 86 23.98 -7.08 2.22
CA HIS A 86 23.66 -5.83 2.91
C HIS A 86 22.30 -5.27 2.47
N ARG A 87 21.94 -5.33 1.17
CA ARG A 87 20.59 -4.95 0.71
C ARG A 87 19.49 -5.83 1.33
N LEU A 88 19.74 -7.13 1.46
CA LEU A 88 18.78 -8.05 2.07
C LEU A 88 18.56 -7.73 3.55
N GLN A 89 19.63 -7.43 4.30
CA GLN A 89 19.54 -6.97 5.69
C GLN A 89 18.68 -5.69 5.82
N LEU A 90 18.91 -4.70 4.95
CA LEU A 90 18.15 -3.45 4.94
C LEU A 90 16.64 -3.66 4.69
N ARG A 91 16.26 -4.74 3.98
CA ARG A 91 14.87 -5.07 3.65
C ARG A 91 14.21 -5.99 4.68
N ALA A 92 14.96 -6.96 5.22
CA ALA A 92 14.43 -8.03 6.07
C ALA A 92 13.93 -7.50 7.41
N GLY A 93 14.63 -6.54 8.02
CA GLY A 93 14.28 -5.98 9.34
C GLY A 93 12.82 -5.51 9.44
N PRO A 94 12.39 -4.53 8.60
CA PRO A 94 11.00 -4.06 8.57
C PRO A 94 9.97 -5.15 8.26
N ASN A 95 10.37 -6.22 7.55
CA ASN A 95 9.51 -7.34 7.17
C ASN A 95 9.56 -8.52 8.15
N SER A 96 10.35 -8.45 9.23
CA SER A 96 10.46 -9.53 10.23
C SER A 96 9.11 -9.91 10.87
N ARG A 97 8.16 -8.96 10.93
CA ARG A 97 6.79 -9.22 11.40
C ARG A 97 6.06 -10.27 10.55
N LEU A 98 6.36 -10.37 9.25
CA LEU A 98 5.73 -11.33 8.36
C LEU A 98 6.22 -12.75 8.64
N VAL A 99 7.48 -12.91 9.03
CA VAL A 99 8.01 -14.19 9.52
C VAL A 99 7.23 -14.63 10.77
N ARG A 100 7.02 -13.71 11.72
CA ARG A 100 6.28 -14.01 12.96
C ARG A 100 4.78 -14.26 12.74
N ALA A 101 4.18 -13.63 11.73
CA ALA A 101 2.75 -13.74 11.48
C ALA A 101 2.37 -14.92 10.58
N PHE A 102 3.25 -15.30 9.64
CA PHE A 102 2.94 -16.28 8.60
C PHE A 102 3.96 -17.41 8.48
N GLY A 103 5.10 -17.33 9.18
CA GLY A 103 6.19 -18.29 8.98
C GLY A 103 6.94 -18.16 7.64
N ILE A 104 6.63 -17.14 6.83
CA ILE A 104 7.15 -17.05 5.46
C ILE A 104 8.64 -16.67 5.42
N ARG A 105 9.40 -17.41 4.61
CA ARG A 105 10.79 -17.13 4.27
C ARG A 105 10.91 -16.90 2.76
N ASN A 106 11.08 -15.64 2.36
CA ASN A 106 11.19 -15.25 0.96
C ASN A 106 12.12 -14.05 0.78
N SER A 107 12.23 -13.53 -0.45
CA SER A 107 13.07 -12.39 -0.83
C SER A 107 12.80 -11.09 -0.04
N PHE A 108 11.66 -10.99 0.65
CA PHE A 108 11.33 -9.83 1.49
C PHE A 108 11.75 -10.00 2.95
N THR A 109 11.83 -11.24 3.44
CA THR A 109 12.06 -11.54 4.86
C THR A 109 13.44 -12.13 5.15
N THR A 110 14.14 -12.64 4.13
CA THR A 110 15.44 -13.30 4.29
C THR A 110 16.62 -12.31 4.21
N THR A 111 17.68 -12.63 4.95
CA THR A 111 19.03 -12.03 4.77
C THR A 111 19.97 -12.95 3.99
N ASP A 112 19.53 -14.17 3.72
CA ASP A 112 20.30 -15.20 3.03
C ASP A 112 20.24 -15.01 1.50
N VAL A 113 21.41 -15.07 0.86
CA VAL A 113 21.56 -14.76 -0.57
C VAL A 113 20.98 -15.89 -1.43
N ASP A 114 21.14 -17.14 -1.02
CA ASP A 114 20.69 -18.30 -1.80
C ASP A 114 19.15 -18.37 -1.79
N THR A 115 18.53 -18.26 -0.61
CA THR A 115 17.08 -18.16 -0.45
C THR A 115 16.48 -17.03 -1.29
N HIS A 116 17.13 -15.85 -1.31
CA HIS A 116 16.69 -14.73 -2.15
C HIS A 116 16.79 -15.06 -3.64
N THR A 117 17.91 -15.66 -4.05
CA THR A 117 18.20 -15.96 -5.45
C THR A 117 17.23 -17.02 -5.98
N ASP A 118 16.94 -18.06 -5.21
CA ASP A 118 16.01 -19.12 -5.60
C ASP A 118 14.57 -18.61 -5.70
N PHE A 119 14.12 -17.80 -4.73
CA PHE A 119 12.84 -17.12 -4.83
C PHE A 119 12.73 -16.24 -6.08
N LEU A 120 13.79 -15.46 -6.38
CA LEU A 120 13.81 -14.57 -7.53
C LEU A 120 13.81 -15.35 -8.85
N ARG A 121 14.61 -16.43 -8.94
CA ARG A 121 14.64 -17.34 -10.10
C ARG A 121 13.25 -17.92 -10.34
N LEU A 122 12.60 -18.46 -9.31
CA LEU A 122 11.27 -19.03 -9.42
C LEU A 122 10.24 -17.98 -9.87
N SER A 123 10.24 -16.80 -9.23
CA SER A 123 9.35 -15.70 -9.60
C SER A 123 9.52 -15.25 -11.05
N ILE A 124 10.76 -15.07 -11.50
CA ILE A 124 11.07 -14.68 -12.89
C ILE A 124 10.66 -15.78 -13.86
N HIS A 125 10.94 -17.05 -13.53
CA HIS A 125 10.56 -18.19 -14.35
C HIS A 125 9.04 -18.23 -14.54
N THR A 126 8.26 -18.20 -13.46
CA THR A 126 6.79 -18.21 -13.53
C THR A 126 6.24 -17.07 -14.40
N ILE A 127 6.77 -15.86 -14.24
CA ILE A 127 6.32 -14.69 -15.01
C ILE A 127 6.67 -14.82 -16.49
N ARG A 128 7.86 -15.32 -16.82
CA ARG A 128 8.32 -15.48 -18.20
C ARG A 128 7.68 -16.67 -18.92
N SER A 129 7.29 -17.70 -18.17
CA SER A 129 6.61 -18.89 -18.69
C SER A 129 5.12 -18.65 -19.00
N ALA A 130 4.53 -17.52 -18.55
CA ALA A 130 3.13 -17.18 -18.81
C ALA A 130 2.91 -16.73 -20.27
N ASP A 131 2.67 -17.70 -21.13
CA ASP A 131 2.37 -17.54 -22.55
C ASP A 131 0.90 -17.18 -22.82
N GLY A 132 0.53 -17.04 -24.11
CA GLY A 132 -0.85 -16.73 -24.49
C GLY A 132 -1.88 -17.78 -24.05
N ALA A 133 -1.49 -19.04 -23.90
CA ALA A 133 -2.39 -20.09 -23.41
C ALA A 133 -2.64 -19.95 -21.91
N ALA A 134 -1.59 -19.61 -21.13
CA ALA A 134 -1.72 -19.28 -19.71
C ALA A 134 -2.68 -18.10 -19.50
N TRP A 135 -2.54 -17.01 -20.26
CA TRP A 135 -3.44 -15.86 -20.15
C TRP A 135 -4.89 -16.19 -20.50
N ARG A 136 -5.13 -17.04 -21.52
CA ARG A 136 -6.48 -17.54 -21.83
C ARG A 136 -7.06 -18.44 -20.74
N ARG A 137 -6.22 -19.22 -20.03
CA ARG A 137 -6.66 -20.01 -18.87
C ARG A 137 -7.07 -19.08 -17.73
N VAL A 138 -6.23 -18.11 -17.38
CA VAL A 138 -6.53 -17.10 -16.35
C VAL A 138 -7.84 -16.37 -16.67
N TRP A 139 -8.04 -15.95 -17.92
CA TRP A 139 -9.29 -15.30 -18.34
C TRP A 139 -10.52 -16.18 -18.13
N ARG A 140 -10.48 -17.43 -18.61
CA ARG A 140 -11.61 -18.36 -18.46
C ARG A 140 -11.92 -18.62 -16.99
N LEU A 141 -10.90 -18.96 -16.21
CA LEU A 141 -11.02 -19.19 -14.77
C LEU A 141 -11.60 -17.98 -14.03
N ALA A 142 -11.15 -16.77 -14.36
CA ALA A 142 -11.70 -15.56 -13.75
C ALA A 142 -13.21 -15.39 -14.05
N ASN A 143 -13.66 -15.70 -15.27
CA ASN A 143 -15.08 -15.65 -15.62
C ASN A 143 -15.88 -16.76 -14.92
N ASP A 144 -15.35 -17.99 -14.86
CA ASP A 144 -15.99 -19.12 -14.18
C ASP A 144 -16.14 -18.83 -12.68
N THR A 145 -15.06 -18.36 -12.04
CA THR A 145 -15.03 -18.04 -10.61
C THR A 145 -15.97 -16.90 -10.26
N ILE A 146 -16.05 -15.83 -11.06
CA ILE A 146 -16.99 -14.74 -10.77
C ILE A 146 -18.45 -15.15 -11.03
N GLU A 147 -18.69 -16.08 -11.96
CA GLU A 147 -20.03 -16.63 -12.19
C GLU A 147 -20.51 -17.47 -11.02
N GLU A 148 -19.64 -18.27 -10.40
CA GLU A 148 -19.95 -18.99 -9.16
C GLU A 148 -20.14 -18.05 -7.96
N LEU A 149 -19.30 -17.02 -7.83
CA LEU A 149 -19.39 -16.05 -6.74
C LEU A 149 -20.64 -15.17 -6.79
N VAL A 150 -21.10 -14.86 -8.00
CA VAL A 150 -22.20 -13.93 -8.25
C VAL A 150 -23.10 -14.56 -9.32
N PRO A 151 -23.93 -15.56 -9.01
CA PRO A 151 -24.72 -16.29 -10.00
C PRO A 151 -25.73 -15.38 -10.74
N PRO A 152 -26.13 -15.73 -11.98
CA PRO A 152 -27.10 -14.93 -12.72
C PRO A 152 -28.44 -14.91 -11.98
N GLN A 153 -28.99 -13.71 -11.78
CA GLN A 153 -30.26 -13.55 -11.07
C GLN A 153 -31.46 -13.75 -12.01
N PRO A 154 -32.53 -14.45 -11.56
CA PRO A 154 -33.79 -14.49 -12.29
C PRO A 154 -34.43 -13.09 -12.32
N ARG A 155 -35.12 -12.76 -13.43
CA ARG A 155 -35.74 -11.45 -13.73
C ARG A 155 -36.88 -11.01 -12.77
N ASN A 156 -37.02 -11.64 -11.61
CA ASN A 156 -38.10 -11.29 -10.67
C ASN A 156 -37.75 -9.97 -9.97
N GLY A 157 -38.70 -9.03 -9.95
CA GLY A 157 -38.58 -7.66 -9.42
C GLY A 157 -38.38 -7.55 -7.91
N GLY A 158 -37.56 -8.42 -7.32
CA GLY A 158 -37.09 -8.35 -5.95
C GLY A 158 -35.96 -7.33 -5.77
N ARG A 159 -35.60 -7.11 -4.51
CA ARG A 159 -34.50 -6.24 -4.08
C ARG A 159 -33.21 -6.62 -4.81
N ARG A 160 -32.52 -5.63 -5.40
CA ARG A 160 -31.21 -5.82 -6.04
C ARG A 160 -30.26 -6.50 -5.05
N GLU A 161 -29.68 -7.63 -5.46
CA GLU A 161 -28.70 -8.33 -4.65
C GLU A 161 -27.45 -7.45 -4.52
N GLU A 162 -27.01 -7.28 -3.27
CA GLU A 162 -25.77 -6.57 -2.93
C GLU A 162 -24.66 -7.61 -2.73
N VAL A 163 -23.57 -7.48 -3.49
CA VAL A 163 -22.39 -8.34 -3.36
C VAL A 163 -21.25 -7.59 -2.69
N GLY A 164 -20.59 -8.21 -1.72
CA GLY A 164 -19.41 -7.63 -1.07
C GLY A 164 -18.21 -7.63 -2.02
N ILE A 165 -17.83 -6.44 -2.52
CA ILE A 165 -16.83 -6.34 -3.59
C ILE A 165 -15.43 -6.77 -3.13
N GLU A 166 -15.10 -6.53 -1.86
CA GLU A 166 -13.84 -6.94 -1.24
C GLU A 166 -13.67 -8.47 -1.31
N ARG A 167 -14.72 -9.22 -0.94
CA ARG A 167 -14.73 -10.68 -0.99
C ARG A 167 -14.57 -11.20 -2.42
N VAL A 168 -15.30 -10.62 -3.37
CA VAL A 168 -15.23 -11.00 -4.78
C VAL A 168 -13.82 -10.77 -5.33
N ALA A 169 -13.26 -9.57 -5.13
CA ALA A 169 -11.94 -9.23 -5.64
C ALA A 169 -10.83 -10.10 -5.03
N ARG A 170 -10.89 -10.39 -3.71
CA ARG A 170 -9.95 -11.30 -3.05
C ARG A 170 -9.96 -12.67 -3.69
N ILE A 171 -11.12 -13.33 -3.77
CA ILE A 171 -11.21 -14.71 -4.26
C ILE A 171 -10.84 -14.79 -5.73
N LEU A 172 -11.32 -13.85 -6.55
CA LEU A 172 -11.03 -13.78 -7.98
C LEU A 172 -9.54 -13.62 -8.27
N CYS A 173 -8.87 -12.70 -7.57
CA CYS A 173 -7.43 -12.49 -7.75
C CYS A 173 -6.61 -13.67 -7.21
N PHE A 174 -7.07 -14.30 -6.13
CA PHE A 174 -6.41 -15.47 -5.56
C PHE A 174 -6.44 -16.66 -6.51
N ASP A 175 -7.59 -16.96 -7.13
CA ASP A 175 -7.73 -18.01 -8.15
C ASP A 175 -6.77 -17.79 -9.33
N ALA A 176 -6.73 -16.55 -9.85
CA ALA A 176 -5.84 -16.19 -10.95
C ALA A 176 -4.35 -16.33 -10.57
N VAL A 177 -3.98 -16.00 -9.32
CA VAL A 177 -2.61 -16.18 -8.83
C VAL A 177 -2.27 -17.67 -8.67
N LEU A 178 -3.19 -18.51 -8.19
CA LEU A 178 -2.96 -19.95 -8.09
C LEU A 178 -2.76 -20.58 -9.47
N GLU A 179 -3.53 -20.18 -10.48
CA GLU A 179 -3.33 -20.65 -11.86
C GLU A 179 -1.92 -20.39 -12.38
N LEU A 180 -1.35 -19.23 -12.05
CA LEU A 180 -0.05 -18.82 -12.57
C LEU A 180 1.10 -19.40 -11.76
N LEU A 181 0.99 -19.44 -10.42
CA LEU A 181 2.05 -19.90 -9.54
C LEU A 181 2.07 -21.43 -9.39
N PHE A 182 0.92 -22.09 -9.45
CA PHE A 182 0.75 -23.51 -9.17
C PHE A 182 -0.06 -24.23 -10.26
N PRO A 183 0.22 -24.05 -11.56
CA PRO A 183 -0.62 -24.59 -12.64
C PRO A 183 -0.81 -26.12 -12.56
N GLU A 184 0.24 -26.83 -12.14
CA GLU A 184 0.29 -28.30 -12.07
C GLU A 184 -0.22 -28.85 -10.73
N THR A 185 -0.04 -28.12 -9.63
CA THR A 185 -0.33 -28.62 -8.28
C THR A 185 -1.62 -28.07 -7.69
N ARG A 186 -2.24 -27.06 -8.32
CA ARG A 186 -3.53 -26.54 -7.84
C ARG A 186 -4.64 -27.58 -7.99
N VAL A 187 -5.52 -27.64 -6.98
CA VAL A 187 -6.67 -28.53 -6.96
C VAL A 187 -7.76 -28.01 -7.91
N ARG A 188 -8.41 -28.93 -8.63
CA ARG A 188 -9.52 -28.66 -9.56
C ARG A 188 -10.68 -29.62 -9.27
N PRO A 189 -11.95 -29.17 -9.22
CA PRO A 189 -12.42 -27.80 -9.45
C PRO A 189 -11.99 -26.83 -8.33
N PHE A 190 -11.97 -25.53 -8.64
CA PHE A 190 -11.65 -24.49 -7.66
C PHE A 190 -12.73 -24.45 -6.57
N ARG A 191 -12.31 -24.28 -5.30
CA ARG A 191 -13.24 -24.31 -4.16
C ARG A 191 -13.30 -22.94 -3.49
N ILE A 192 -14.44 -22.28 -3.61
CA ILE A 192 -14.67 -20.93 -3.09
C ILE A 192 -14.53 -20.84 -1.56
N GLY A 193 -15.04 -21.83 -0.82
CA GLY A 193 -15.02 -21.83 0.65
C GLY A 193 -13.60 -21.78 1.25
N PRO A 194 -12.70 -22.71 0.88
CA PRO A 194 -11.30 -22.65 1.29
C PRO A 194 -10.59 -21.38 0.78
N ALA A 195 -10.83 -20.94 -0.45
CA ALA A 195 -10.22 -19.72 -0.99
C ALA A 195 -10.61 -18.47 -0.20
N ASP A 196 -11.90 -18.33 0.17
CA ASP A 196 -12.37 -17.24 1.02
C ASP A 196 -11.72 -17.29 2.41
N SER A 197 -11.56 -18.50 2.97
CA SER A 197 -10.88 -18.70 4.26
C SER A 197 -9.42 -18.27 4.21
N VAL A 198 -8.65 -18.73 3.22
CA VAL A 198 -7.25 -18.34 3.03
C VAL A 198 -7.11 -16.83 2.88
N THR A 199 -7.89 -16.24 1.98
CA THR A 199 -7.78 -14.81 1.65
C THR A 199 -8.22 -13.91 2.80
N ARG A 200 -9.29 -14.27 3.53
CA ARG A 200 -9.75 -13.55 4.72
C ARG A 200 -8.74 -13.65 5.87
N LEU A 201 -8.26 -14.86 6.19
CA LEU A 201 -7.29 -15.06 7.26
C LEU A 201 -5.94 -14.40 6.95
N THR A 202 -5.55 -14.33 5.67
CA THR A 202 -4.37 -13.57 5.24
C THR A 202 -4.49 -12.10 5.62
N ASN A 203 -5.64 -11.46 5.35
CA ASN A 203 -5.85 -10.07 5.73
C ASN A 203 -5.87 -9.87 7.26
N VAL A 204 -6.51 -10.77 8.01
CA VAL A 204 -6.54 -10.74 9.49
C VAL A 204 -5.13 -10.79 10.07
N LEU A 205 -4.34 -11.82 9.71
CA LEU A 205 -2.98 -11.99 10.19
C LEU A 205 -2.07 -10.82 9.78
N TRP A 206 -2.25 -10.28 8.58
CA TRP A 206 -1.48 -9.13 8.11
C TRP A 206 -1.73 -7.90 8.98
N GLN A 207 -2.99 -7.63 9.32
CA GLN A 207 -3.35 -6.47 10.14
C GLN A 207 -2.87 -6.62 11.58
N ASP A 208 -3.01 -7.81 12.14
CA ASP A 208 -2.52 -8.08 13.49
C ASP A 208 -0.99 -8.00 13.57
N SER A 209 -0.28 -8.35 12.49
CA SER A 209 1.18 -8.18 12.41
C SER A 209 1.64 -6.73 12.57
N LYS A 210 0.80 -5.75 12.18
CA LYS A 210 1.13 -4.31 12.28
C LYS A 210 0.83 -3.72 13.66
N LYS A 211 -0.20 -4.21 14.35
CA LYS A 211 -0.57 -3.73 15.69
C LYS A 211 0.54 -4.02 16.71
N SER A 212 1.14 -5.20 16.60
CA SER A 212 2.27 -5.62 17.46
C SER A 212 3.53 -4.74 17.35
N SER A 213 3.64 -3.89 16.32
CA SER A 213 4.75 -2.93 16.14
C SER A 213 4.43 -1.50 16.61
N SER A 214 3.17 -1.17 16.88
CA SER A 214 2.74 0.14 17.36
C SER A 214 2.36 0.05 18.83
N SER A 215 3.28 0.38 19.73
CA SER A 215 3.06 0.43 21.17
C SER A 215 2.14 1.59 21.58
N SER A 216 0.84 1.52 21.26
CA SER A 216 -0.20 2.38 21.85
C SER A 216 -1.58 2.07 21.25
N SER A 217 -2.36 1.16 21.84
CA SER A 217 -3.81 1.34 22.06
C SER A 217 -4.44 0.13 22.75
N SER A 218 -5.38 0.43 23.65
CA SER A 218 -6.04 -0.44 24.62
C SER A 218 -7.14 -1.35 24.03
N ARG A 219 -6.94 -1.95 22.85
CA ARG A 219 -7.81 -3.03 22.35
C ARG A 219 -7.06 -4.35 22.43
N SER A 220 -7.68 -5.35 23.06
CA SER A 220 -7.13 -6.68 23.29
C SER A 220 -6.45 -7.23 22.04
N GLU A 221 -5.12 -7.20 22.01
CA GLU A 221 -4.35 -7.83 20.94
C GLU A 221 -4.67 -9.33 20.93
N PRO A 222 -4.87 -9.96 19.76
CA PRO A 222 -4.96 -11.40 19.70
C PRO A 222 -3.63 -11.98 20.20
N GLY A 223 -3.69 -12.66 21.35
CA GLY A 223 -2.52 -13.28 21.97
C GLY A 223 -1.85 -14.30 21.02
N PRO A 224 -0.59 -14.69 21.30
CA PRO A 224 0.17 -15.62 20.45
C PRO A 224 -0.61 -16.88 20.03
N VAL A 225 -1.42 -17.44 20.94
CA VAL A 225 -2.27 -18.61 20.71
C VAL A 225 -3.39 -18.35 19.70
N SER A 226 -3.97 -17.15 19.66
CA SER A 226 -5.02 -16.79 18.69
C SER A 226 -4.44 -16.65 17.28
N ARG A 227 -3.24 -16.09 17.17
CA ARG A 227 -2.52 -15.93 15.90
C ARG A 227 -2.12 -17.28 15.32
N GLN A 228 -1.56 -18.15 16.16
CA GLN A 228 -1.17 -19.51 15.76
C GLN A 228 -2.35 -20.29 15.19
N ARG A 229 -3.52 -20.27 15.88
CA ARG A 229 -4.74 -20.92 15.39
C ARG A 229 -5.20 -20.36 14.03
N SER A 230 -5.12 -19.03 13.86
CA SER A 230 -5.47 -18.40 12.58
C SER A 230 -4.53 -18.80 11.44
N LEU A 231 -3.23 -18.98 11.73
CA LEU A 231 -2.25 -19.47 10.76
C LEU A 231 -2.50 -20.94 10.41
N GLU A 232 -2.79 -21.78 11.40
CA GLU A 232 -3.11 -23.20 11.21
C GLU A 232 -4.36 -23.38 10.34
N SER A 233 -5.45 -22.66 10.63
CA SER A 233 -6.67 -22.69 9.80
C SER A 233 -6.43 -22.16 8.38
N LEU A 234 -5.55 -21.18 8.22
CA LEU A 234 -5.17 -20.67 6.90
C LEU A 234 -4.40 -21.72 6.11
N GLN A 235 -3.43 -22.38 6.73
CA GLN A 235 -2.64 -23.45 6.11
C GLN A 235 -3.51 -24.65 5.76
N GLU A 236 -4.45 -25.04 6.62
CA GLU A 236 -5.42 -26.11 6.35
C GLU A 236 -6.27 -25.80 5.12
N ALA A 237 -6.86 -24.61 5.05
CA ALA A 237 -7.64 -24.19 3.89
C ALA A 237 -6.78 -24.10 2.61
N LEU A 238 -5.49 -23.78 2.71
CA LEU A 238 -4.58 -23.75 1.56
C LEU A 238 -4.28 -25.15 1.01
N ARG A 239 -4.16 -26.18 1.88
CA ARG A 239 -3.97 -27.58 1.44
C ARG A 239 -5.12 -28.10 0.59
N GLU A 240 -6.34 -27.58 0.80
CA GLU A 240 -7.49 -27.91 -0.03
C GLU A 240 -7.45 -27.29 -1.44
N LEU A 241 -6.49 -26.38 -1.69
CA LEU A 241 -6.39 -25.60 -2.94
C LEU A 241 -5.09 -25.90 -3.71
N VAL A 242 -4.04 -26.37 -3.03
CA VAL A 242 -2.76 -26.74 -3.63
C VAL A 242 -2.34 -28.10 -3.07
N SER A 243 -2.27 -29.10 -3.93
CA SER A 243 -1.67 -30.40 -3.58
C SER A 243 -0.19 -30.21 -3.30
N GLY A 244 0.32 -30.82 -2.23
CA GLY A 244 1.76 -30.88 -1.99
C GLY A 244 2.47 -31.47 -3.20
N ARG A 245 3.71 -31.03 -3.44
CA ARG A 245 4.55 -31.61 -4.50
C ARG A 245 4.90 -33.04 -4.07
N GLU A 246 4.11 -34.04 -4.49
CA GLU A 246 4.46 -35.44 -4.31
C GLU A 246 5.79 -35.70 -5.04
N GLY A 247 6.86 -35.93 -4.29
CA GLY A 247 8.19 -36.11 -4.88
C GLY A 247 9.40 -36.05 -3.94
N ASP A 248 9.25 -35.65 -2.68
CA ASP A 248 10.34 -35.73 -1.69
C ASP A 248 9.92 -36.65 -0.53
N GLU A 249 9.84 -37.96 -0.83
CA GLU A 249 9.91 -39.01 0.20
C GLU A 249 11.36 -39.10 0.70
N GLY A 250 11.80 -38.05 1.39
CA GLY A 250 13.05 -38.01 2.14
C GLY A 250 12.77 -38.18 3.63
N ASP A 251 12.97 -39.40 4.12
CA ASP A 251 13.21 -39.81 5.52
C ASP A 251 12.57 -38.97 6.65
N GLY A 252 11.43 -39.46 7.18
CA GLY A 252 11.17 -39.48 8.63
C GLY A 252 11.01 -38.17 9.42
N GLY A 253 10.91 -37.00 8.81
CA GLY A 253 10.82 -35.70 9.53
C GLY A 253 9.48 -34.97 9.38
N GLN A 254 8.74 -34.79 10.49
CA GLN A 254 7.61 -33.84 10.70
C GLN A 254 6.88 -33.33 9.43
N GLY A 255 5.84 -34.05 9.02
CA GLY A 255 4.99 -33.68 7.89
C GLY A 255 4.28 -32.32 8.02
N GLY A 256 4.25 -31.58 6.91
CA GLY A 256 3.10 -30.73 6.55
C GLY A 256 3.06 -29.28 7.02
N GLN A 257 4.15 -28.65 7.49
CA GLN A 257 4.16 -27.19 7.76
C GLN A 257 5.12 -26.38 6.86
N GLY A 258 6.14 -27.03 6.28
CA GLY A 258 7.13 -26.38 5.43
C GLY A 258 6.56 -25.97 4.07
N SER A 259 5.86 -26.90 3.40
CA SER A 259 5.32 -26.73 2.04
C SER A 259 4.30 -25.57 1.93
N GLU A 260 3.41 -25.43 2.91
CA GLU A 260 2.37 -24.39 2.91
C GLU A 260 2.98 -23.02 3.22
N SER A 261 3.97 -22.97 4.11
CA SER A 261 4.69 -21.73 4.42
C SER A 261 5.49 -21.24 3.21
N GLU A 262 6.07 -22.15 2.43
CA GLU A 262 6.71 -21.87 1.15
C GLU A 262 5.70 -21.38 0.10
N ALA A 263 4.58 -22.10 -0.04
CA ALA A 263 3.50 -21.70 -0.94
C ALA A 263 2.96 -20.31 -0.59
N LEU A 264 2.69 -20.03 0.68
CA LEU A 264 2.31 -18.70 1.16
C LEU A 264 3.38 -17.65 0.88
N GLY A 265 4.65 -18.02 1.03
CA GLY A 265 5.79 -17.17 0.71
C GLY A 265 5.79 -16.69 -0.75
N LEU A 266 5.28 -17.51 -1.68
CA LEU A 266 5.13 -17.19 -3.10
C LEU A 266 3.81 -16.49 -3.42
N ILE A 267 2.70 -16.93 -2.81
CA ILE A 267 1.37 -16.39 -3.05
C ILE A 267 1.26 -14.96 -2.55
N MET A 268 1.66 -14.71 -1.30
CA MET A 268 1.37 -13.43 -0.63
C MET A 268 1.89 -12.21 -1.41
N PRO A 269 3.15 -12.16 -1.91
CA PRO A 269 3.62 -11.01 -2.66
C PRO A 269 2.83 -10.74 -3.94
N ALA A 270 2.35 -11.78 -4.63
CA ALA A 270 1.59 -11.66 -5.88
C ALA A 270 0.11 -11.33 -5.63
N TYR A 271 -0.50 -11.99 -4.65
CA TYR A 271 -1.92 -11.87 -4.33
C TYR A 271 -2.25 -10.58 -3.55
N GLU A 272 -1.55 -10.32 -2.44
CA GLU A 272 -1.87 -9.20 -1.54
C GLU A 272 -1.72 -7.83 -2.20
N THR A 273 -0.83 -7.74 -3.17
CA THR A 273 -0.59 -6.53 -3.94
C THR A 273 -1.65 -6.35 -5.04
N LEU A 274 -2.17 -7.43 -5.61
CA LEU A 274 -3.04 -7.41 -6.77
C LEU A 274 -4.51 -7.09 -6.45
N TRP A 275 -5.11 -7.76 -5.47
CA TRP A 275 -6.57 -7.70 -5.31
C TRP A 275 -7.10 -6.30 -5.01
N ARG A 276 -6.32 -5.50 -4.28
CA ARG A 276 -6.68 -4.12 -3.91
C ARG A 276 -6.67 -3.19 -5.11
N VAL A 277 -5.63 -3.24 -5.95
CA VAL A 277 -5.57 -2.40 -7.16
C VAL A 277 -6.67 -2.79 -8.14
N VAL A 278 -6.98 -4.08 -8.29
CA VAL A 278 -8.11 -4.55 -9.13
C VAL A 278 -9.43 -4.00 -8.62
N MET A 279 -9.73 -4.18 -7.32
CA MET A 279 -10.96 -3.70 -6.70
C MET A 279 -11.11 -2.18 -6.82
N LEU A 280 -10.09 -1.41 -6.41
CA LEU A 280 -10.14 0.05 -6.41
C LEU A 280 -10.25 0.62 -7.83
N THR A 281 -9.58 -0.01 -8.80
CA THR A 281 -9.69 0.37 -10.21
C THR A 281 -11.10 0.13 -10.71
N TYR A 282 -11.68 -1.05 -10.45
CA TYR A 282 -13.06 -1.36 -10.82
C TYR A 282 -14.03 -0.33 -10.22
N ILE A 283 -13.97 -0.09 -8.90
CA ILE A 283 -14.86 0.89 -8.24
C ILE A 283 -14.67 2.28 -8.84
N HIS A 284 -13.43 2.72 -9.11
CA HIS A 284 -13.17 4.03 -9.72
C HIS A 284 -13.86 4.15 -11.08
N VAL A 285 -13.58 3.23 -12.00
CA VAL A 285 -14.04 3.38 -13.38
C VAL A 285 -15.52 3.07 -13.55
N ALA A 286 -16.12 2.29 -12.64
CA ALA A 286 -17.52 1.91 -12.69
C ALA A 286 -18.47 2.92 -12.01
N PHE A 287 -18.00 3.60 -10.95
CA PHE A 287 -18.90 4.37 -10.07
C PHE A 287 -18.37 5.74 -9.63
N ARG A 288 -17.12 6.08 -9.91
CA ARG A 288 -16.54 7.40 -9.57
C ARG A 288 -16.53 8.30 -10.79
N HIS A 289 -16.26 9.58 -10.56
CA HIS A 289 -16.19 10.54 -11.64
C HIS A 289 -15.00 10.26 -12.56
N ILE A 290 -15.29 10.00 -13.83
CA ILE A 290 -14.33 10.00 -14.94
C ILE A 290 -14.86 10.92 -16.05
N ASP A 291 -13.96 11.60 -16.76
CA ASP A 291 -14.34 12.44 -17.90
C ASP A 291 -14.74 11.59 -19.13
N ALA A 292 -15.32 12.24 -20.15
CA ALA A 292 -15.83 11.56 -21.33
C ALA A 292 -14.74 10.81 -22.12
N ALA A 293 -13.55 11.40 -22.25
CA ALA A 293 -12.42 10.78 -22.96
C ALA A 293 -11.88 9.55 -22.21
N THR A 294 -11.79 9.63 -20.89
CA THR A 294 -11.44 8.50 -20.03
C THR A 294 -12.48 7.40 -20.15
N ARG A 295 -13.78 7.74 -20.17
CA ARG A 295 -14.85 6.77 -20.35
C ARG A 295 -14.77 6.04 -21.68
N GLU A 296 -14.50 6.76 -22.77
CA GLU A 296 -14.24 6.15 -24.09
C GLU A 296 -13.05 5.19 -24.03
N THR A 297 -11.96 5.59 -23.37
CA THR A 297 -10.79 4.74 -23.14
C THR A 297 -11.15 3.47 -22.36
N VAL A 298 -11.94 3.57 -21.29
CA VAL A 298 -12.41 2.42 -20.50
C VAL A 298 -13.24 1.46 -21.37
N ASN A 299 -14.16 2.00 -22.19
CA ASN A 299 -14.98 1.21 -23.09
C ASN A 299 -14.15 0.49 -24.17
N GLU A 300 -13.12 1.16 -24.71
CA GLU A 300 -12.16 0.56 -25.64
C GLU A 300 -11.40 -0.60 -24.98
N VAL A 301 -10.90 -0.41 -23.75
CA VAL A 301 -10.22 -1.45 -22.97
C VAL A 301 -11.14 -2.64 -22.74
N VAL A 302 -12.37 -2.43 -22.28
CA VAL A 302 -13.35 -3.50 -22.06
C VAL A 302 -13.61 -4.27 -23.35
N LYS A 303 -13.87 -3.55 -24.46
CA LYS A 303 -14.10 -4.17 -25.78
C LYS A 303 -12.89 -4.99 -26.24
N SER A 304 -11.69 -4.42 -26.17
CA SER A 304 -10.45 -5.05 -26.60
C SER A 304 -10.15 -6.33 -25.80
N VAL A 305 -10.24 -6.26 -24.48
CA VAL A 305 -9.97 -7.42 -23.60
C VAL A 305 -11.03 -8.51 -23.78
N MET A 306 -12.31 -8.14 -23.93
CA MET A 306 -13.38 -9.11 -24.19
C MET A 306 -13.21 -9.84 -25.53
N GLN A 307 -12.96 -9.09 -26.61
CA GLN A 307 -12.78 -9.66 -27.96
C GLN A 307 -11.59 -10.62 -28.03
N ASN A 308 -10.54 -10.36 -27.25
CA ASN A 308 -9.35 -11.19 -27.20
C ASN A 308 -9.44 -12.32 -26.15
N SER A 309 -10.56 -12.45 -25.44
CA SER A 309 -10.73 -13.41 -24.33
C SER A 309 -9.61 -13.26 -23.30
N GLY A 310 -9.43 -12.03 -22.83
CA GLY A 310 -8.34 -11.62 -21.95
C GLY A 310 -7.29 -10.78 -22.67
N VAL A 311 -6.22 -10.40 -21.94
CA VAL A 311 -5.13 -9.66 -22.54
C VAL A 311 -4.22 -10.59 -23.33
N GLY A 312 -4.00 -10.28 -24.62
CA GLY A 312 -3.17 -11.06 -25.53
C GLY A 312 -1.69 -11.15 -25.13
N ALA A 313 -0.89 -11.85 -25.94
CA ALA A 313 0.55 -12.02 -25.70
C ALA A 313 1.29 -10.66 -25.67
N ARG A 314 0.90 -9.72 -26.52
CA ARG A 314 1.37 -8.34 -26.49
C ARG A 314 0.34 -7.45 -25.79
N LEU A 315 0.81 -6.58 -24.91
CA LEU A 315 -0.06 -5.64 -24.20
C LEU A 315 -0.33 -4.45 -25.13
N ASP A 316 -1.60 -4.28 -25.48
CA ASP A 316 -2.08 -3.13 -26.26
C ASP A 316 -1.77 -1.81 -25.52
N PRO A 317 -1.34 -0.73 -26.20
CA PRO A 317 -0.99 0.54 -25.55
C PRO A 317 -2.12 1.16 -24.74
N THR A 318 -3.37 1.13 -25.22
CA THR A 318 -4.53 1.66 -24.50
C THR A 318 -4.74 0.87 -23.20
N VAL A 319 -4.67 -0.47 -23.29
CA VAL A 319 -4.75 -1.36 -22.12
C VAL A 319 -3.56 -1.18 -21.16
N ASP A 320 -2.36 -0.91 -21.68
CA ASP A 320 -1.15 -0.63 -20.89
C ASP A 320 -1.33 0.65 -20.09
N ASN A 321 -1.75 1.73 -20.74
CA ASN A 321 -1.94 3.05 -20.13
C ASN A 321 -3.05 3.05 -19.09
N PHE A 322 -4.15 2.32 -19.35
CA PHE A 322 -5.19 2.07 -18.36
C PHE A 322 -4.64 1.44 -17.07
N ALA A 323 -3.86 0.37 -17.21
CA ALA A 323 -3.29 -0.32 -16.04
C ALA A 323 -2.17 0.49 -15.36
N ARG A 324 -1.43 1.33 -16.11
CA ARG A 324 -0.45 2.25 -15.51
C ARG A 324 -1.12 3.30 -14.65
N GLU A 325 -2.25 3.84 -15.10
CA GLU A 325 -3.02 4.80 -14.32
C GLU A 325 -3.64 4.17 -13.07
N ALA A 326 -4.14 2.94 -13.19
CA ALA A 326 -4.54 2.13 -12.02
C ALA A 326 -3.41 1.98 -11.00
N LEU A 327 -2.19 1.66 -11.45
CA LEU A 327 -1.02 1.52 -10.57
C LEU A 327 -0.51 2.84 -10.00
N ARG A 328 -0.72 3.96 -10.69
CA ARG A 328 -0.39 5.30 -10.20
C ARG A 328 -1.36 5.72 -9.09
N LEU A 329 -2.66 5.61 -9.34
CA LEU A 329 -3.66 6.03 -8.36
C LEU A 329 -3.75 5.07 -7.17
N TYR A 330 -3.60 3.77 -7.43
CA TYR A 330 -3.76 2.72 -6.43
C TYR A 330 -2.52 1.83 -6.34
N PRO A 331 -1.35 2.41 -5.97
CA PRO A 331 -0.11 1.66 -5.94
C PRO A 331 -0.21 0.51 -4.93
N PRO A 332 0.00 -0.75 -5.36
CA PRO A 332 -0.06 -1.89 -4.46
C PRO A 332 0.88 -1.79 -3.25
N THR A 333 2.10 -1.29 -3.51
CA THR A 333 3.08 -0.97 -2.49
C THR A 333 3.10 0.54 -2.30
N LYS A 334 2.31 1.02 -1.34
CA LYS A 334 2.25 2.45 -0.99
C LYS A 334 3.53 2.99 -0.39
N ARG A 335 4.22 2.14 0.38
CA ARG A 335 5.42 2.49 1.16
C ARG A 335 6.47 1.41 1.01
N ILE A 336 7.72 1.83 0.82
CA ILE A 336 8.87 0.95 0.76
C ILE A 336 9.78 1.27 1.95
N TYR A 337 9.86 0.33 2.89
CA TYR A 337 10.63 0.48 4.13
C TYR A 337 12.03 -0.10 3.97
N ARG A 338 13.02 0.58 4.55
CA ARG A 338 14.40 0.11 4.67
C ARG A 338 14.92 0.48 6.06
N ALA A 339 15.56 -0.45 6.74
CA ALA A 339 16.15 -0.17 8.04
C ALA A 339 17.57 -0.71 8.14
N SER A 340 18.47 0.16 8.58
CA SER A 340 19.80 -0.18 9.08
C SER A 340 19.79 -0.11 10.61
N PRO A 341 20.84 -0.57 11.31
CA PRO A 341 20.93 -0.41 12.76
C PRO A 341 20.84 1.05 13.25
N SER A 342 21.16 2.03 12.40
CA SER A 342 21.23 3.45 12.77
C SER A 342 20.10 4.32 12.19
N ALA A 343 19.34 3.83 11.20
CA ALA A 343 18.32 4.61 10.51
C ALA A 343 17.23 3.73 9.90
N GLU A 344 15.98 4.16 10.03
CA GLU A 344 14.82 3.62 9.32
C GLU A 344 14.29 4.68 8.36
N GLU A 345 14.17 4.31 7.09
CA GLU A 345 13.73 5.18 6.02
C GLU A 345 12.56 4.57 5.26
N THR A 346 11.65 5.45 4.83
CA THR A 346 10.45 5.07 4.09
C THR A 346 10.34 5.87 2.81
N ALA A 347 10.28 5.16 1.68
CA ALA A 347 9.84 5.76 0.42
C ALA A 347 8.31 5.79 0.38
N ASP A 348 7.76 6.95 0.06
CA ASP A 348 6.33 7.22 -0.05
C ASP A 348 5.88 7.21 -1.51
N VAL A 349 5.54 6.02 -2.01
CA VAL A 349 5.12 5.81 -3.40
C VAL A 349 3.80 6.53 -3.66
N GLU A 350 2.82 6.35 -2.77
CA GLU A 350 1.47 6.92 -2.91
C GLU A 350 1.52 8.45 -2.90
N SER A 351 2.21 9.08 -1.95
CA SER A 351 2.36 10.55 -1.97
C SER A 351 3.07 11.04 -3.22
N MET A 352 4.03 10.30 -3.76
CA MET A 352 4.70 10.69 -5.00
C MET A 352 3.82 10.56 -6.22
N HIS A 353 2.89 9.59 -6.22
CA HIS A 353 1.96 9.37 -7.32
C HIS A 353 0.77 10.33 -7.27
N HIS A 354 0.44 10.87 -6.11
CA HIS A 354 -0.66 11.82 -5.90
C HIS A 354 -0.20 13.29 -5.80
N ASP A 355 1.10 13.58 -5.86
CA ASP A 355 1.58 14.97 -5.73
C ASP A 355 1.19 15.82 -6.94
N GLU A 356 0.35 16.82 -6.72
CA GLU A 356 -0.12 17.74 -7.76
C GLU A 356 1.01 18.54 -8.42
N ARG A 357 2.15 18.74 -7.74
CA ARG A 357 3.32 19.41 -8.33
C ARG A 357 4.06 18.53 -9.34
N ILE A 358 3.78 17.22 -9.34
CA ILE A 358 4.34 16.25 -10.29
C ILE A 358 3.29 15.89 -11.35
N TRP A 359 2.06 15.62 -10.91
CA TRP A 359 1.02 15.04 -11.76
C TRP A 359 -0.02 16.05 -12.27
N GLY A 360 0.03 17.29 -11.79
CA GLY A 360 -0.94 18.34 -12.12
C GLY A 360 -2.08 18.45 -11.10
N PRO A 361 -2.94 19.47 -11.20
CA PRO A 361 -4.08 19.67 -10.29
C PRO A 361 -5.11 18.53 -10.33
N ASP A 362 -5.06 17.71 -11.37
CA ASP A 362 -5.91 16.55 -11.58
C ASP A 362 -5.22 15.24 -11.15
N ALA A 363 -4.19 15.29 -10.30
CA ALA A 363 -3.42 14.13 -9.84
C ALA A 363 -4.28 13.00 -9.22
N LEU A 364 -5.47 13.31 -8.70
CA LEU A 364 -6.38 12.31 -8.12
C LEU A 364 -7.43 11.79 -9.10
N GLU A 365 -7.50 12.33 -10.33
CA GLU A 365 -8.38 11.84 -11.40
C GLU A 365 -7.75 10.65 -12.12
N PHE A 366 -8.56 9.63 -12.45
CA PHE A 366 -8.14 8.50 -13.28
C PHE A 366 -8.10 8.90 -14.74
N ARG A 367 -6.91 9.15 -15.28
CA ARG A 367 -6.70 9.60 -16.67
C ARG A 367 -5.58 8.82 -17.37
N PRO A 368 -5.91 7.72 -18.07
CA PRO A 368 -4.92 6.87 -18.74
C PRO A 368 -4.03 7.61 -19.75
N ASN A 369 -4.57 8.60 -20.47
CA ASN A 369 -3.84 9.38 -21.47
C ASN A 369 -2.63 10.16 -20.92
N ARG A 370 -2.49 10.31 -19.59
CA ARG A 370 -1.25 10.81 -18.97
C ARG A 370 -0.01 10.04 -19.45
N PHE A 371 -0.16 8.74 -19.67
CA PHE A 371 0.94 7.86 -20.04
C PHE A 371 1.30 7.88 -21.53
N ASP A 372 0.56 8.63 -22.36
CA ASP A 372 0.95 8.86 -23.76
C ASP A 372 2.25 9.66 -23.83
N ARG A 373 2.44 10.59 -22.89
CA ARG A 373 3.66 11.38 -22.76
C ARG A 373 3.85 11.88 -21.33
N LEU A 374 4.77 11.24 -20.61
CA LEU A 374 5.17 11.67 -19.28
C LEU A 374 6.24 12.77 -19.34
N THR A 375 6.23 13.64 -18.32
CA THR A 375 7.39 14.49 -18.03
C THR A 375 8.47 13.67 -17.33
N ARG A 376 9.72 14.17 -17.33
CA ARG A 376 10.83 13.52 -16.62
C ARG A 376 10.53 13.32 -15.13
N ASP A 377 9.89 14.30 -14.47
CA ASP A 377 9.57 14.18 -13.04
C ASP A 377 8.50 13.11 -12.80
N GLN A 378 7.49 13.00 -13.67
CA GLN A 378 6.47 11.94 -13.61
C GLN A 378 7.07 10.55 -13.84
N GLU A 379 7.93 10.38 -14.85
CA GLU A 379 8.65 9.12 -15.10
C GLU A 379 9.46 8.66 -13.88
N HIS A 380 10.16 9.60 -13.22
CA HIS A 380 10.97 9.26 -12.05
C HIS A 380 10.13 9.05 -10.78
N ALA A 381 8.99 9.72 -10.65
CA ALA A 381 8.06 9.52 -9.54
C ALA A 381 7.26 8.22 -9.66
N TYR A 382 6.99 7.76 -10.88
CA TYR A 382 6.27 6.51 -11.13
C TYR A 382 7.14 5.29 -10.77
N MET A 383 6.80 4.63 -9.66
CA MET A 383 7.56 3.51 -9.09
C MET A 383 6.67 2.44 -8.41
N PRO A 384 5.53 2.05 -9.01
CA PRO A 384 4.62 1.08 -8.38
C PRO A 384 5.23 -0.31 -8.21
N PHE A 385 6.31 -0.61 -8.96
CA PHE A 385 7.06 -1.86 -8.92
C PHE A 385 8.42 -1.72 -8.21
N GLY A 386 8.71 -0.59 -7.56
CA GLY A 386 10.05 -0.29 -7.07
C GLY A 386 10.94 0.33 -8.15
N VAL A 387 12.26 0.27 -7.98
CA VAL A 387 13.23 0.97 -8.85
C VAL A 387 14.46 0.10 -9.12
N GLY A 388 14.92 0.12 -10.38
CA GLY A 388 16.22 -0.41 -10.80
C GLY A 388 16.33 -1.93 -10.65
N LYS A 389 17.51 -2.41 -10.22
CA LYS A 389 17.80 -3.86 -10.06
C LYS A 389 16.95 -4.56 -8.99
N ASN A 390 16.19 -3.79 -8.21
CA ASN A 390 15.31 -4.31 -7.15
C ASN A 390 13.83 -4.14 -7.51
N ALA A 391 13.52 -3.79 -8.76
CA ALA A 391 12.16 -3.71 -9.24
C ALA A 391 11.49 -5.09 -9.27
N CYS A 392 10.17 -5.10 -9.14
CA CYS A 392 9.36 -6.29 -9.18
C CYS A 392 9.53 -7.02 -10.52
N PRO A 393 9.75 -8.34 -10.53
CA PRO A 393 9.79 -9.13 -11.76
C PRO A 393 8.58 -8.94 -12.69
N ALA A 394 7.42 -8.56 -12.14
CA ALA A 394 6.18 -8.34 -12.89
C ALA A 394 6.08 -6.96 -13.58
N GLU A 395 7.09 -6.10 -13.47
CA GLU A 395 7.10 -4.74 -14.05
C GLU A 395 6.93 -4.74 -15.57
N ASN A 396 7.41 -5.78 -16.27
CA ASN A 396 7.38 -5.89 -17.72
C ASN A 396 6.02 -6.40 -18.25
N GLY A 397 4.94 -5.74 -17.85
CA GLY A 397 3.59 -5.95 -18.39
C GLY A 397 2.76 -7.01 -17.67
N PHE A 398 3.39 -8.00 -17.01
CA PHE A 398 2.66 -9.09 -16.34
C PHE A 398 1.61 -8.58 -15.34
N GLY A 399 2.00 -7.67 -14.43
CA GLY A 399 1.06 -7.11 -13.45
C GLY A 399 -0.07 -6.31 -14.12
N ARG A 400 0.24 -5.60 -15.22
CA ARG A 400 -0.74 -4.80 -15.96
C ARG A 400 -1.75 -5.68 -16.71
N LYS A 401 -1.32 -6.81 -17.26
CA LYS A 401 -2.22 -7.82 -17.84
C LYS A 401 -3.20 -8.39 -16.83
N MET A 402 -2.72 -8.72 -15.63
CA MET A 402 -3.57 -9.20 -14.53
C MET A 402 -4.61 -8.15 -14.16
N ILE A 403 -4.18 -6.91 -13.92
CA ILE A 403 -5.08 -5.81 -13.54
C ILE A 403 -6.16 -5.62 -14.60
N SER A 404 -5.79 -5.42 -15.87
CA SER A 404 -6.77 -5.15 -16.93
C SER A 404 -7.73 -6.33 -17.14
N SER A 405 -7.23 -7.58 -17.12
CA SER A 405 -8.10 -8.75 -17.32
C SER A 405 -9.13 -8.86 -16.20
N LEU A 406 -8.69 -8.76 -14.94
CA LEU A 406 -9.58 -8.96 -13.78
C LEU A 406 -10.53 -7.78 -13.57
N VAL A 407 -10.10 -6.54 -13.86
CA VAL A 407 -10.99 -5.38 -13.83
C VAL A 407 -12.07 -5.51 -14.90
N VAL A 408 -11.73 -5.95 -16.12
CA VAL A 408 -12.73 -6.16 -17.18
C VAL A 408 -13.72 -7.26 -16.79
N VAL A 409 -13.28 -8.36 -16.16
CA VAL A 409 -14.18 -9.39 -15.62
C VAL A 409 -15.15 -8.80 -14.58
N LEU A 410 -14.69 -7.94 -13.68
CA LEU A 410 -15.56 -7.26 -12.71
C LEU A 410 -16.56 -6.32 -13.41
N VAL A 411 -16.09 -5.49 -14.35
CA VAL A 411 -16.95 -4.56 -15.11
C VAL A 411 -18.04 -5.30 -15.86
N THR A 412 -17.71 -6.40 -16.54
CA THR A 412 -18.67 -7.13 -17.38
C THR A 412 -19.65 -7.95 -16.56
N ARG A 413 -19.22 -8.47 -15.40
CA ARG A 413 -20.10 -9.28 -14.55
C ARG A 413 -20.99 -8.44 -13.64
N LEU A 414 -20.42 -7.42 -12.99
CA LEU A 414 -21.06 -6.63 -11.95
C LEU A 414 -21.72 -5.36 -12.50
N GLY A 415 -21.28 -4.89 -13.67
CA GLY A 415 -21.77 -3.69 -14.31
C GLY A 415 -21.14 -2.40 -13.77
N THR A 416 -21.63 -1.28 -14.31
CA THR A 416 -21.26 0.09 -13.98
C THR A 416 -22.50 0.92 -13.67
N GLY A 417 -22.32 2.17 -13.23
CA GLY A 417 -23.43 3.11 -13.09
C GLY A 417 -24.24 3.29 -14.38
N GLU A 418 -23.57 3.25 -15.55
CA GLU A 418 -24.23 3.37 -16.87
C GLU A 418 -25.08 2.15 -17.22
N SER A 419 -24.68 0.94 -16.77
CA SER A 419 -25.50 -0.26 -16.92
C SER A 419 -26.56 -0.41 -15.81
N GLY A 420 -26.79 0.65 -15.03
CA GLY A 420 -27.75 0.66 -13.93
C GLY A 420 -27.31 -0.09 -12.67
N ALA A 421 -26.05 -0.53 -12.56
CA ALA A 421 -25.51 -1.06 -11.31
C ALA A 421 -25.29 0.08 -10.31
N GLY A 422 -25.34 -0.22 -9.01
CA GLY A 422 -25.10 0.76 -7.95
C GLY A 422 -23.99 0.33 -7.01
N VAL A 423 -23.38 1.27 -6.29
CA VAL A 423 -22.39 1.00 -5.25
C VAL A 423 -22.83 1.65 -3.94
N ARG A 424 -22.49 1.01 -2.82
CA ARG A 424 -22.61 1.59 -1.49
C ARG A 424 -21.32 1.33 -0.73
N LEU A 425 -20.62 2.41 -0.39
CA LEU A 425 -19.30 2.43 0.24
C LEU A 425 -19.43 2.50 1.78
N GLY A 426 -20.61 2.86 2.30
CA GLY A 426 -20.88 2.85 3.73
C GLY A 426 -20.20 3.99 4.47
N ASP A 427 -20.03 5.11 3.76
CA ASP A 427 -19.48 6.38 4.21
C ASP A 427 -20.19 7.50 3.44
N ASP A 428 -20.83 8.42 4.16
CA ASP A 428 -21.71 9.43 3.55
C ASP A 428 -20.95 10.37 2.59
N ASP A 429 -19.69 10.71 2.89
CA ASP A 429 -18.89 11.58 2.03
C ASP A 429 -18.55 10.85 0.73
N LEU A 430 -18.11 9.58 0.82
CA LEU A 430 -17.81 8.78 -0.36
C LEU A 430 -19.06 8.46 -1.19
N ASP A 431 -20.18 8.15 -0.56
CA ASP A 431 -21.43 7.78 -1.25
C ASP A 431 -22.08 8.99 -1.96
N ASN A 432 -21.89 10.22 -1.46
CA ASN A 432 -22.50 11.42 -2.02
C ASN A 432 -21.56 12.24 -2.93
N ASP A 433 -20.24 12.16 -2.78
CA ASP A 433 -19.29 12.85 -3.65
C ASP A 433 -18.57 11.85 -4.57
N PRO A 434 -18.92 11.76 -5.87
CA PRO A 434 -18.26 10.85 -6.82
C PRO A 434 -16.80 11.23 -7.14
N ARG A 435 -16.33 12.42 -6.73
CA ARG A 435 -14.94 12.87 -6.89
C ARG A 435 -14.08 12.65 -5.66
N ALA A 436 -14.68 12.31 -4.52
CA ALA A 436 -13.92 12.02 -3.31
C ALA A 436 -12.94 10.85 -3.58
N PRO A 437 -11.65 11.00 -3.26
CA PRO A 437 -10.66 9.95 -3.44
C PRO A 437 -11.05 8.70 -2.67
N LEU A 438 -10.96 7.53 -3.32
CA LEU A 438 -11.23 6.27 -2.64
C LEU A 438 -10.17 6.03 -1.56
N PRO A 439 -10.58 5.67 -0.33
CA PRO A 439 -9.63 5.34 0.71
C PRO A 439 -8.94 4.03 0.35
N THR A 440 -7.63 4.02 0.54
CA THR A 440 -6.76 2.94 0.10
C THR A 440 -6.20 2.18 1.31
N GLY A 441 -6.86 2.16 2.45
CA GLY A 441 -6.58 1.23 3.53
C GLY A 441 -6.98 -0.19 3.17
N ARG A 442 -6.79 -1.12 4.12
CA ARG A 442 -7.11 -2.54 3.96
C ARG A 442 -8.52 -2.88 4.44
N ASN A 443 -9.02 -2.17 5.43
CA ASN A 443 -10.34 -2.44 6.03
C ASN A 443 -11.41 -1.46 5.53
N ASP A 444 -10.99 -0.44 4.78
CA ASP A 444 -11.87 0.64 4.33
C ASP A 444 -12.97 0.11 3.40
N ALA A 445 -12.69 -0.99 2.69
CA ALA A 445 -13.61 -1.62 1.74
C ALA A 445 -14.44 -2.78 2.30
N GLU A 446 -14.32 -3.14 3.59
CA GLU A 446 -15.04 -4.29 4.18
C GLU A 446 -16.58 -4.15 4.07
N LYS A 447 -17.07 -2.91 4.06
CA LYS A 447 -18.51 -2.60 3.98
C LYS A 447 -19.00 -2.34 2.56
N TRP A 448 -18.10 -2.34 1.58
CA TRP A 448 -18.42 -1.94 0.22
C TRP A 448 -19.22 -3.02 -0.47
N VAL A 449 -20.36 -2.63 -1.01
CA VAL A 449 -21.22 -3.52 -1.77
C VAL A 449 -21.54 -2.94 -3.13
N VAL A 450 -21.73 -3.82 -4.10
CA VAL A 450 -22.22 -3.49 -5.43
C VAL A 450 -23.58 -4.14 -5.61
N SER A 451 -24.56 -3.35 -6.03
CA SER A 451 -25.87 -3.83 -6.44
C SER A 451 -25.88 -4.03 -7.95
N LEU A 452 -26.27 -5.23 -8.40
CA LEU A 452 -26.27 -5.56 -9.82
C LEU A 452 -27.34 -4.75 -10.56
N GLY A 453 -27.00 -4.26 -11.75
CA GLY A 453 -27.95 -3.64 -12.67
C GLY A 453 -28.93 -4.67 -13.24
N SER A 454 -30.12 -4.22 -13.64
CA SER A 454 -31.04 -5.03 -14.43
C SER A 454 -30.40 -5.29 -15.80
N ARG A 455 -29.98 -6.53 -16.07
CA ARG A 455 -29.52 -6.95 -17.40
C ARG A 455 -30.69 -6.81 -18.38
N GLU A 456 -30.64 -5.81 -19.25
CA GLU A 456 -31.53 -5.72 -20.41
C GLU A 456 -31.29 -6.88 -21.38
#